data_AF-A0AAU6LA02-F1
#
_entry.id   AF-A0AAU6LA02-F1
#
_cell.length_a   1.000
_cell.length_b   1.000
_cell.length_c   1.000
_cell.angle_alpha   90.00
_cell.angle_beta   90.00
_cell.angle_gamma   90.00
#
_symmetry.space_group_name_H-M   'P 1'
#
loop_
_entity.id
_entity.type
_entity.pdbx_description
1 polymer ?
#
loop_
_entity_poly.entity_id
_entity_poly.type
_entity_poly.pdbx_seq_one_letter_code
_entity_poly.pdbx_strand_id
1 'polypeptide(L)'
;MDAVQQEATARARELQRSWYGEPLGALFRRLIDDLGLNQARLAAVLGLSAPMLSQLMSGQRAKIGNPAVVQRVQALQDLAGQVADGSVSAGEATDRMDEIKRTQGGSVLSNSGQTTTSSGAPTVKRVVREIQSLLRSVSAAGDIIDAANTLAPSHPELAEFLRVYGAGRTADAVAHYEAHQN
;
A
#
# COMPACT_ATOMS: atom_id res chain seq x y z
N MET A 1 13.40 -15.92 -35.26
CA MET A 1 13.12 -14.86 -34.26
C MET A 1 13.28 -15.38 -32.82
N ASP A 2 13.22 -16.70 -32.61
CA ASP A 2 13.22 -17.33 -31.30
C ASP A 2 14.52 -17.19 -30.50
N ALA A 3 15.69 -17.24 -31.16
CA ALA A 3 16.98 -17.12 -30.48
C ALA A 3 17.20 -15.74 -29.82
N VAL A 4 16.81 -14.66 -30.51
CA VAL A 4 16.93 -13.29 -29.99
C VAL A 4 15.99 -13.08 -28.79
N GLN A 5 14.78 -13.64 -28.86
CA GLN A 5 13.80 -13.60 -27.79
C GLN A 5 14.30 -14.40 -26.56
N GLN A 6 14.88 -15.57 -26.79
CA GLN A 6 15.47 -16.40 -25.74
C GLN A 6 16.63 -15.68 -25.03
N GLU A 7 17.56 -15.07 -25.76
CA GLU A 7 18.64 -14.27 -25.18
C GLU A 7 18.13 -13.06 -24.37
N ALA A 8 17.10 -12.38 -24.86
CA ALA A 8 16.49 -11.25 -24.15
C ALA A 8 15.88 -11.69 -22.81
N THR A 9 15.15 -12.82 -22.80
CA THR A 9 14.59 -13.38 -21.56
C THR A 9 15.66 -13.87 -20.58
N ALA A 10 16.76 -14.45 -21.10
CA ALA A 10 17.90 -14.87 -20.28
C ALA A 10 18.56 -13.66 -19.60
N ARG A 11 18.82 -12.59 -20.35
CA ARG A 11 19.35 -11.32 -19.81
C ARG A 11 18.42 -10.70 -18.78
N ALA A 12 17.11 -10.72 -19.01
CA ALA A 12 16.13 -10.20 -18.07
C ALA A 12 16.10 -11.00 -16.75
N ARG A 13 16.26 -12.34 -16.79
CA ARG A 13 16.37 -13.16 -15.57
C ARG A 13 17.65 -12.88 -14.80
N GLU A 14 18.75 -12.62 -15.49
CA GLU A 14 20.01 -12.24 -14.84
C GLU A 14 19.89 -10.88 -14.14
N LEU A 15 19.23 -9.91 -14.77
CA LEU A 15 18.89 -8.63 -14.13
C LEU A 15 17.97 -8.79 -12.92
N GLN A 16 16.99 -9.72 -12.98
CA GLN A 16 16.17 -10.02 -11.81
C GLN A 16 17.02 -10.58 -10.67
N ARG A 17 17.95 -11.50 -10.96
CA ARG A 17 18.85 -12.06 -9.94
C ARG A 17 19.73 -10.98 -9.31
N SER A 18 20.26 -10.04 -10.10
CA SER A 18 21.09 -8.96 -9.56
C SER A 18 20.29 -7.96 -8.70
N TRP A 19 19.02 -7.71 -8.99
CA TRP A 19 18.18 -6.78 -8.24
C TRP A 19 17.43 -7.39 -7.05
N TYR A 20 17.00 -8.64 -7.18
CA TYR A 20 16.10 -9.31 -6.23
C TYR A 20 16.74 -10.54 -5.57
N GLY A 21 17.99 -10.86 -5.87
CA GLY A 21 18.72 -12.03 -5.35
C GLY A 21 18.40 -13.33 -6.08
N GLU A 22 17.18 -13.50 -6.57
CA GLU A 22 16.76 -14.65 -7.37
C GLU A 22 15.80 -14.25 -8.52
N PRO A 23 15.63 -15.10 -9.55
CA PRO A 23 14.65 -14.85 -10.60
C PRO A 23 13.23 -14.80 -10.03
N LEU A 24 12.46 -13.76 -10.38
CA LEU A 24 11.12 -13.54 -9.84
C LEU A 24 10.16 -14.70 -10.13
N GLY A 25 10.36 -15.43 -11.23
CA GLY A 25 9.57 -16.61 -11.54
C GLY A 25 9.75 -17.77 -10.56
N ALA A 26 10.94 -17.94 -9.97
CA ALA A 26 11.17 -18.93 -8.93
C ALA A 26 10.52 -18.50 -7.61
N LEU A 27 10.76 -17.23 -7.23
CA LEU A 27 10.19 -16.62 -6.03
C LEU A 27 8.65 -16.69 -6.01
N PHE A 28 7.98 -16.30 -7.10
CA PHE A 28 6.51 -16.31 -7.15
C PHE A 28 5.92 -17.71 -7.14
N ARG A 29 6.61 -18.72 -7.71
CA ARG A 29 6.16 -20.12 -7.60
C ARG A 29 6.27 -20.62 -6.17
N ARG A 30 7.41 -20.35 -5.50
CA ARG A 30 7.60 -20.70 -4.09
C ARG A 30 6.49 -20.10 -3.21
N LEU A 31 6.20 -18.80 -3.37
CA LEU A 31 5.10 -18.15 -2.64
C LEU A 31 3.72 -18.75 -2.95
N ILE A 32 3.49 -19.20 -4.19
CA ILE A 32 2.25 -19.89 -4.57
C ILE A 32 2.13 -21.22 -3.82
N ASP A 33 3.20 -22.00 -3.80
CA ASP A 33 3.22 -23.32 -3.18
C ASP A 33 3.12 -23.22 -1.65
N ASP A 34 3.92 -22.34 -1.03
CA ASP A 34 3.99 -22.17 0.43
C ASP A 34 2.67 -21.64 1.03
N LEU A 35 1.97 -20.77 0.30
CA LEU A 35 0.73 -20.14 0.77
C LEU A 35 -0.53 -20.78 0.17
N GLY A 36 -0.39 -21.84 -0.62
CA GLY A 36 -1.51 -22.53 -1.27
C GLY A 36 -2.35 -21.62 -2.20
N LEU A 37 -1.68 -20.71 -2.92
CA LEU A 37 -2.32 -19.73 -3.79
C LEU A 37 -2.39 -20.22 -5.23
N ASN A 38 -3.17 -19.54 -6.06
CA ASN A 38 -3.00 -19.60 -7.50
C ASN A 38 -2.44 -18.26 -8.00
N GLN A 39 -2.00 -18.23 -9.26
CA GLN A 39 -1.39 -17.04 -9.85
C GLN A 39 -2.33 -15.81 -9.84
N ALA A 40 -3.64 -16.01 -10.00
CA ALA A 40 -4.61 -14.91 -9.95
C ALA A 40 -4.75 -14.32 -8.54
N ARG A 41 -4.78 -15.17 -7.51
CA ARG A 41 -4.83 -14.75 -6.10
C ARG A 41 -3.54 -14.04 -5.69
N LEU A 42 -2.38 -14.55 -6.10
CA LEU A 42 -1.09 -13.87 -5.90
C LEU A 42 -1.08 -12.48 -6.55
N ALA A 43 -1.53 -12.38 -7.80
CA ALA A 43 -1.62 -11.10 -8.51
C ALA A 43 -2.51 -10.10 -7.76
N ALA A 44 -3.67 -10.55 -7.27
CA ALA A 44 -4.61 -9.74 -6.51
C ALA A 44 -4.03 -9.23 -5.19
N VAL A 45 -3.30 -10.07 -4.45
CA VAL A 45 -2.65 -9.67 -3.19
C VAL A 45 -1.51 -8.67 -3.47
N LEU A 46 -0.71 -8.93 -4.51
CA LEU A 46 0.36 -8.02 -4.91
C LEU A 46 -0.13 -6.71 -5.53
N GLY A 47 -1.39 -6.63 -5.94
CA GLY A 47 -1.93 -5.48 -6.70
C GLY A 47 -1.37 -5.38 -8.11
N LEU A 48 -1.04 -6.54 -8.71
CA LEU A 48 -0.57 -6.67 -10.09
C LEU A 48 -1.69 -7.20 -10.98
N SER A 49 -1.66 -6.85 -12.26
CA SER A 49 -2.50 -7.53 -13.24
C SER A 49 -1.94 -8.92 -13.56
N ALA A 50 -2.81 -9.88 -13.86
CA ALA A 50 -2.40 -11.24 -14.25
C ALA A 50 -1.40 -11.25 -15.44
N PRO A 51 -1.56 -10.41 -16.49
CA PRO A 51 -0.57 -10.30 -17.56
C PRO A 51 0.79 -9.78 -17.07
N MET A 52 0.82 -8.77 -16.19
CA MET A 52 2.08 -8.24 -15.66
C MET A 52 2.80 -9.30 -14.80
N LEU A 53 2.06 -10.05 -13.99
CA LEU A 53 2.64 -11.16 -13.22
C LEU A 53 3.21 -12.25 -14.13
N SER A 54 2.49 -12.64 -15.18
CA SER A 54 2.97 -13.62 -16.17
C SER A 54 4.25 -13.18 -16.88
N GLN A 55 4.34 -11.90 -17.27
CA GLN A 55 5.55 -11.34 -17.89
C GLN A 55 6.77 -11.35 -16.95
N LEU A 56 6.56 -11.07 -15.66
CA LEU A 56 7.63 -11.14 -14.66
C LEU A 56 8.07 -12.60 -14.43
N MET A 57 7.11 -13.53 -14.31
CA MET A 57 7.38 -14.96 -14.10
C MET A 57 8.08 -15.63 -15.28
N SER A 58 7.75 -15.24 -16.51
CA SER A 58 8.39 -15.76 -17.72
C SER A 58 9.78 -15.15 -17.97
N GLY A 59 10.10 -14.02 -17.33
CA GLY A 59 11.32 -13.25 -17.58
C GLY A 59 11.22 -12.34 -18.80
N GLN A 60 10.03 -12.11 -19.35
CA GLN A 60 9.83 -11.08 -20.38
C GLN A 60 10.00 -9.66 -19.81
N ARG A 61 9.79 -9.49 -18.49
CA ARG A 61 9.95 -8.22 -17.79
C ARG A 61 10.91 -8.37 -16.62
N ALA A 62 11.96 -7.55 -16.59
CA ALA A 62 12.98 -7.63 -15.55
C ALA A 62 12.62 -6.88 -14.25
N LYS A 63 11.92 -5.73 -14.35
CA LYS A 63 11.74 -4.80 -13.21
C LYS A 63 10.29 -4.73 -12.72
N ILE A 64 10.13 -4.68 -11.40
CA ILE A 64 8.90 -4.25 -10.74
C ILE A 64 8.88 -2.72 -10.71
N GLY A 65 7.97 -2.10 -11.47
CA GLY A 65 7.91 -0.64 -11.62
C GLY A 65 7.34 0.11 -10.41
N ASN A 66 6.58 -0.59 -9.56
CA ASN A 66 5.93 0.00 -8.40
C ASN A 66 6.62 -0.47 -7.10
N PRO A 67 7.24 0.42 -6.31
CA PRO A 67 7.89 0.04 -5.05
C PRO A 67 6.90 -0.57 -4.04
N ALA A 68 5.61 -0.24 -4.16
CA ALA A 68 4.53 -0.87 -3.40
C ALA A 68 4.51 -2.39 -3.52
N VAL A 69 4.69 -2.86 -4.74
CA VAL A 69 4.64 -4.28 -5.06
C VAL A 69 5.84 -4.98 -4.45
N VAL A 70 7.02 -4.35 -4.47
CA VAL A 70 8.22 -4.90 -3.81
C VAL A 70 7.98 -5.07 -2.31
N GLN A 71 7.38 -4.08 -1.66
CA GLN A 71 7.01 -4.17 -0.24
C GLN A 71 6.02 -5.30 0.03
N ARG A 72 4.98 -5.46 -0.80
CA ARG A 72 4.04 -6.59 -0.67
C ARG A 72 4.69 -7.95 -0.92
N VAL A 73 5.66 -8.03 -1.83
CA VAL A 73 6.44 -9.26 -2.07
C VAL A 73 7.28 -9.61 -0.85
N GLN A 74 7.91 -8.63 -0.19
CA GLN A 74 8.65 -8.85 1.06
C GLN A 74 7.71 -9.35 2.17
N ALA A 75 6.59 -8.66 2.39
CA ALA A 75 5.61 -9.08 3.40
C ALA A 75 5.03 -10.48 3.16
N LEU A 76 4.82 -10.87 1.89
CA LEU A 76 4.39 -12.24 1.57
C LEU A 76 5.48 -13.29 1.81
N GLN A 77 6.76 -12.96 1.62
CA GLN A 77 7.85 -13.87 1.95
C GLN A 77 7.95 -14.08 3.46
N ASP A 78 7.82 -13.02 4.24
CA ASP A 78 7.82 -13.10 5.70
C ASP A 78 6.63 -13.95 6.19
N LEU A 79 5.45 -13.76 5.59
CA LEU A 79 4.27 -14.56 5.90
C LEU A 79 4.44 -16.03 5.50
N ALA A 80 5.01 -16.31 4.33
CA ALA A 80 5.29 -17.69 3.90
C ALA A 80 6.25 -18.39 4.88
N GLY A 81 7.26 -17.69 5.38
CA GLY A 81 8.14 -18.20 6.44
C GLY A 81 7.39 -18.59 7.72
N GLN A 82 6.50 -17.71 8.18
CA GLN A 82 5.66 -17.93 9.38
C GLN A 82 4.63 -19.06 9.21
N VAL A 83 4.17 -19.32 7.99
CA VAL A 83 3.31 -20.46 7.70
C VAL A 83 4.13 -21.75 7.68
N ALA A 84 5.32 -21.71 7.08
CA ALA A 84 6.21 -22.87 6.99
C ALA A 84 6.75 -23.32 8.36
N ASP A 85 7.02 -22.39 9.29
CA ASP A 85 7.44 -22.69 10.66
C ASP A 85 6.27 -23.00 11.63
N GLY A 86 5.03 -22.86 11.15
CA GLY A 86 3.81 -23.16 11.91
C GLY A 86 3.38 -22.06 12.89
N SER A 87 4.03 -20.89 12.89
CA SER A 87 3.65 -19.74 13.73
C SER A 87 2.31 -19.10 13.31
N VAL A 88 1.92 -19.26 12.04
CA VAL A 88 0.68 -18.71 11.47
C VAL A 88 -0.16 -19.82 10.85
N SER A 89 -1.41 -19.94 11.27
CA SER A 89 -2.36 -20.88 10.69
C SER A 89 -2.85 -20.45 9.30
N ALA A 90 -3.42 -21.38 8.52
CA ALA A 90 -3.96 -21.06 7.18
C ALA A 90 -5.09 -20.01 7.20
N GLY A 91 -5.87 -19.95 8.28
CA GLY A 91 -6.90 -18.93 8.49
C GLY A 91 -6.28 -17.55 8.68
N GLU A 92 -5.33 -17.43 9.61
CA GLU A 92 -4.59 -16.19 9.88
C GLU A 92 -3.77 -15.74 8.67
N ALA A 93 -3.19 -16.67 7.91
CA ALA A 93 -2.49 -16.35 6.67
C ALA A 93 -3.41 -15.66 5.65
N THR A 94 -4.68 -16.09 5.57
CA THR A 94 -5.66 -15.46 4.70
C THR A 94 -5.93 -14.01 5.11
N ASP A 95 -6.13 -13.76 6.40
CA ASP A 95 -6.35 -12.41 6.92
C ASP A 95 -5.14 -11.50 6.72
N ARG A 96 -3.92 -12.03 6.93
CA ARG A 96 -2.67 -11.30 6.70
C ARG A 96 -2.42 -10.98 5.24
N MET A 97 -2.75 -11.87 4.31
CA MET A 97 -2.68 -11.56 2.87
C MET A 97 -3.63 -10.43 2.48
N ASP A 98 -4.81 -10.43 3.08
CA ASP A 98 -5.81 -9.39 2.90
C ASP A 98 -5.34 -8.05 3.50
N GLU A 99 -4.66 -8.10 4.65
CA GLU A 99 -3.95 -6.95 5.21
C GLU A 99 -2.87 -6.45 4.25
N ILE A 100 -1.95 -7.30 3.77
CA ILE A 100 -0.87 -6.93 2.81
C ILE A 100 -1.43 -6.25 1.55
N LYS A 101 -2.56 -6.76 1.03
CA LYS A 101 -3.29 -6.15 -0.08
C LYS A 101 -3.72 -4.72 0.27
N ARG A 102 -4.24 -4.51 1.49
CA ARG A 102 -4.68 -3.22 2.05
C ARG A 102 -3.53 -2.35 2.59
N THR A 103 -2.34 -2.87 2.88
CA THR A 103 -1.22 -2.12 3.49
C THR A 103 -0.67 -1.02 2.57
N GLN A 104 -1.11 -0.94 1.32
CA GLN A 104 -1.01 0.29 0.49
C GLN A 104 -2.33 0.72 -0.16
N GLY A 105 -3.42 0.12 0.29
CA GLY A 105 -4.81 0.55 0.10
C GLY A 105 -5.32 1.37 1.29
N GLY A 106 -4.45 2.19 1.91
CA GLY A 106 -4.85 3.37 2.67
C GLY A 106 -5.55 4.38 1.75
N SER A 107 -6.74 4.00 1.30
CA SER A 107 -7.87 4.83 0.89
C SER A 107 -7.61 5.99 -0.10
N VAL A 108 -7.03 5.66 -1.26
CA VAL A 108 -7.56 6.19 -2.53
C VAL A 108 -8.64 5.21 -2.99
N LEU A 109 -9.85 5.30 -2.43
CA LEU A 109 -11.11 4.98 -3.11
C LEU A 109 -12.29 5.26 -2.16
N SER A 110 -12.53 6.54 -1.90
CA SER A 110 -13.91 7.03 -1.88
C SER A 110 -14.08 7.94 -3.09
N ASN A 111 -14.85 7.42 -4.03
CA ASN A 111 -15.58 8.08 -5.11
C ASN A 111 -14.91 8.21 -6.48
N SER A 112 -15.54 7.50 -7.43
CA SER A 112 -15.46 7.57 -8.88
C SER A 112 -15.17 8.97 -9.43
N GLY A 113 -14.19 9.06 -10.34
CA GLY A 113 -13.98 10.26 -11.14
C GLY A 113 -12.54 10.44 -11.60
N GLN A 114 -12.23 9.81 -12.72
CA GLN A 114 -11.24 10.28 -13.71
C GLN A 114 -9.74 10.14 -13.37
N THR A 115 -9.11 9.27 -14.16
CA THR A 115 -7.70 9.23 -14.50
C THR A 115 -7.09 10.62 -14.74
N THR A 116 -6.07 10.98 -13.97
CA THR A 116 -4.90 11.69 -14.48
C THR A 116 -3.65 11.25 -13.72
N THR A 117 -2.67 10.78 -14.48
CA THR A 117 -1.28 10.64 -14.07
C THR A 117 -0.68 12.03 -13.85
N SER A 118 -0.24 12.34 -12.64
CA SER A 118 0.71 13.43 -12.43
C SER A 118 1.63 13.15 -11.26
N SER A 119 2.91 12.99 -11.58
CA SER A 119 4.02 13.23 -10.66
C SER A 119 3.86 14.62 -10.04
N GLY A 120 3.83 14.70 -8.72
CA GLY A 120 3.77 15.97 -7.99
C GLY A 120 3.82 15.68 -6.50
N ALA A 121 4.49 16.56 -5.74
CA ALA A 121 4.46 16.57 -4.28
C ALA A 121 3.00 16.41 -3.76
N PRO A 122 2.79 15.79 -2.58
CA PRO A 122 1.45 15.63 -2.04
C PRO A 122 0.77 17.01 -1.98
N THR A 123 -0.42 17.13 -2.59
CA THR A 123 -1.17 18.38 -2.52
C THR A 123 -1.57 18.67 -1.08
N VAL A 124 -1.61 19.93 -0.65
CA VAL A 124 -2.01 20.33 0.72
C VAL A 124 -3.35 19.67 1.11
N LYS A 125 -4.30 19.64 0.18
CA LYS A 125 -5.60 18.96 0.33
C LYS A 125 -5.47 17.47 0.66
N ARG A 126 -4.46 16.79 0.13
CA ARG A 126 -4.20 15.37 0.41
C ARG A 126 -3.65 15.20 1.83
N VAL A 127 -2.65 15.99 2.22
CA VAL A 127 -2.06 15.95 3.57
C VAL A 127 -3.14 16.21 4.63
N VAL A 128 -3.96 17.23 4.42
CA VAL A 128 -5.06 17.56 5.34
C VAL A 128 -6.04 16.41 5.47
N ARG A 129 -6.44 15.78 4.35
CA ARG A 129 -7.32 14.61 4.38
C ARG A 129 -6.70 13.43 5.12
N GLU A 130 -5.40 13.21 5.00
CA GLU A 130 -4.69 12.17 5.74
C GLU A 130 -4.73 12.44 7.26
N ILE A 131 -4.51 13.68 7.69
CA ILE A 131 -4.62 14.09 9.11
C ILE A 131 -6.06 13.90 9.62
N GLN A 132 -7.07 14.36 8.86
CA GLN A 132 -8.48 14.21 9.24
C GLN A 132 -8.87 12.71 9.33
N SER A 133 -8.35 11.88 8.42
CA SER A 133 -8.60 10.45 8.43
C SER A 133 -7.97 9.77 9.64
N LEU A 134 -6.75 10.16 10.03
CA LEU A 134 -6.05 9.60 11.17
C LEU A 134 -6.78 9.93 12.49
N LEU A 135 -7.21 11.18 12.68
CA LEU A 135 -7.99 11.55 13.87
C LEU A 135 -9.29 10.76 13.96
N ARG A 136 -10.02 10.63 12.83
CA ARG A 136 -11.30 9.90 12.79
C ARG A 136 -11.15 8.38 12.88
N SER A 137 -9.96 7.82 12.66
CA SER A 137 -9.72 6.39 12.93
C SER A 137 -9.48 6.10 14.40
N VAL A 138 -9.07 7.10 15.18
CA VAL A 138 -8.82 6.97 16.63
C VAL A 138 -10.12 7.10 17.41
N SER A 139 -11.02 8.00 17.02
CA SER A 139 -12.32 8.17 17.69
C SER A 139 -13.37 8.77 16.77
N ALA A 140 -14.64 8.68 17.17
CA ALA A 140 -15.73 9.28 16.43
C ALA A 140 -15.66 10.82 16.50
N ALA A 141 -16.28 11.49 15.52
CA ALA A 141 -16.26 12.95 15.44
C ALA A 141 -16.80 13.65 16.70
N GLY A 142 -17.82 13.05 17.35
CA GLY A 142 -18.39 13.56 18.60
C GLY A 142 -17.38 13.51 19.74
N ASP A 143 -16.74 12.36 19.95
CA ASP A 143 -15.72 12.17 21.00
C ASP A 143 -14.54 13.14 20.83
N ILE A 144 -14.13 13.39 19.58
CA ILE A 144 -13.03 14.34 19.29
C ILE A 144 -13.44 15.79 19.64
N ILE A 145 -14.71 16.16 19.44
CA ILE A 145 -15.22 17.48 19.84
C ILE A 145 -15.26 17.59 21.37
N ASP A 146 -15.68 16.54 22.07
CA ASP A 146 -15.75 16.52 23.53
C ASP A 146 -14.35 16.62 24.14
N ALA A 147 -13.38 15.91 23.58
CA ALA A 147 -11.97 16.05 23.91
C ALA A 147 -11.48 17.49 23.68
N ALA A 148 -11.78 18.08 22.53
CA ALA A 148 -11.41 19.46 22.23
C ALA A 148 -12.02 20.47 23.22
N ASN A 149 -13.28 20.28 23.62
CA ASN A 149 -13.94 21.14 24.62
C ASN A 149 -13.28 21.02 25.99
N THR A 150 -12.81 19.83 26.36
CA THR A 150 -12.09 19.59 27.61
C THR A 150 -10.72 20.26 27.61
N LEU A 151 -10.01 20.26 26.47
CA LEU A 151 -8.69 20.91 26.34
C LEU A 151 -8.76 22.44 26.22
N ALA A 152 -9.88 22.99 25.72
CA ALA A 152 -9.99 24.41 25.38
C ALA A 152 -9.57 25.42 26.48
N PRO A 153 -9.84 25.19 27.79
CA PRO A 153 -9.44 26.13 28.84
C PRO A 153 -7.93 26.20 29.06
N SER A 154 -7.20 25.11 28.83
CA SER A 154 -5.77 24.99 29.13
C SER A 154 -4.89 25.05 27.88
N HIS A 155 -5.42 24.56 26.75
CA HIS A 155 -4.71 24.42 25.48
C HIS A 155 -5.63 24.81 24.30
N PRO A 156 -5.91 26.11 24.12
CA PRO A 156 -6.87 26.58 23.11
C PRO A 156 -6.45 26.20 21.68
N GLU A 157 -5.16 26.26 21.35
CA GLU A 157 -4.65 25.91 20.01
C GLU A 157 -4.81 24.41 19.69
N LEU A 158 -4.61 23.53 20.68
CA LEU A 158 -4.82 22.08 20.49
C LEU A 158 -6.31 21.76 20.35
N ALA A 159 -7.17 22.43 21.11
CA ALA A 159 -8.61 22.31 20.98
C ALA A 159 -9.08 22.77 19.59
N GLU A 160 -8.52 23.86 19.07
CA GLU A 160 -8.81 24.33 17.71
C GLU A 160 -8.38 23.30 16.67
N PHE A 161 -7.16 22.77 16.76
CA PHE A 161 -6.68 21.72 15.87
C PHE A 161 -7.64 20.50 15.85
N LEU A 162 -8.03 20.00 17.02
CA LEU A 162 -8.96 18.86 17.11
C LEU A 162 -10.33 19.17 16.49
N ARG A 163 -10.86 20.38 16.66
CA ARG A 163 -12.13 20.78 16.01
C ARG A 163 -11.99 20.85 14.50
N VAL A 164 -10.95 21.51 14.01
CA VAL A 164 -10.72 21.78 12.58
C VAL A 164 -10.43 20.48 11.83
N TYR A 165 -9.55 19.62 12.36
CA TYR A 165 -9.14 18.39 11.68
C TYR A 165 -10.00 17.17 12.07
N GLY A 166 -10.53 17.11 13.28
CA GLY A 166 -11.32 15.96 13.75
C GLY A 166 -12.79 15.99 13.36
N ALA A 167 -13.40 17.17 13.30
CA ALA A 167 -14.82 17.33 13.01
C ALA A 167 -15.14 18.31 11.87
N GLY A 168 -14.24 19.24 11.55
CA GLY A 168 -14.42 20.30 10.55
C GLY A 168 -14.45 19.82 9.10
N ARG A 169 -14.83 20.75 8.20
CA ARG A 169 -14.81 20.50 6.75
C ARG A 169 -13.37 20.56 6.24
N THR A 170 -13.07 19.78 5.20
CA THR A 170 -11.72 19.76 4.61
C THR A 170 -11.27 21.14 4.11
N ALA A 171 -12.19 22.00 3.67
CA ALA A 171 -11.85 23.36 3.23
C ALA A 171 -11.28 24.21 4.37
N ASP A 172 -11.89 24.14 5.56
CA ASP A 172 -11.47 24.89 6.74
C ASP A 172 -10.12 24.38 7.25
N ALA A 173 -9.92 23.05 7.21
CA ALA A 173 -8.65 22.43 7.58
C ALA A 173 -7.51 22.73 6.60
N VAL A 174 -7.80 22.97 5.32
CA VAL A 174 -6.80 23.42 4.34
C VAL A 174 -6.39 24.87 4.61
N ALA A 175 -7.35 25.76 4.85
CA ALA A 175 -7.04 27.14 5.20
C ALA A 175 -6.22 27.22 6.50
N HIS A 176 -6.57 26.42 7.50
CA HIS A 176 -5.82 26.33 8.75
C HIS A 176 -4.40 25.76 8.54
N TYR A 177 -4.23 24.76 7.68
CA TYR A 177 -2.91 24.19 7.37
C TYR A 177 -2.01 25.20 6.66
N GLU A 178 -2.54 25.91 5.66
CA GLU A 178 -1.78 26.93 4.90
C GLU A 178 -1.39 28.12 5.78
N ALA A 179 -2.26 28.54 6.70
CA ALA A 179 -1.96 29.62 7.65
C ALA A 179 -0.82 29.29 8.63
N HIS A 180 -0.58 28.01 8.91
CA HIS A 180 0.45 27.55 9.87
C HIS A 180 1.75 27.05 9.20
N GLN A 181 1.83 27.05 7.86
CA GLN A 181 3.03 26.69 7.11
C GLN A 181 3.92 27.89 6.75
N ASN A 182 3.43 29.12 6.98
CA ASN A 182 4.18 30.38 6.83
C ASN A 182 4.71 30.87 8.17
#